data_AF-A0AAJ6NSP2-F1
#
_entry.id   AF-A0AAJ6NSP2-F1
#
_cell.length_a   1.000
_cell.length_b   1.000
_cell.length_c   1.000
_cell.angle_alpha   90.00
_cell.angle_beta   90.00
_cell.angle_gamma   90.00
#
_symmetry.space_group_name_H-M   'P 1'
#
loop_
_entity.id
_entity.type
_entity.pdbx_description
1 polymer ?
#
loop_
_entity_poly.entity_id
_entity_poly.type
_entity_poly.pdbx_seq_one_letter_code
_entity_poly.pdbx_strand_id
1 'polypeptide(L)' 'MERRQNTGWNVVDAADSQVPRPVQLWQHEVHILGIYDLEVNTSLLSPAACTKVIRQYLANSPAPSAFQRLAALPPT' A
#
# COMPACT_ATOMS: atom_id res chain seq x y z
N MET A 1 -13.35 14.21 15.66
CA MET A 1 -12.27 13.84 16.61
C MET A 1 -12.79 13.01 17.78
N GLU A 2 -13.96 13.35 18.32
CA GLU A 2 -14.64 12.64 19.43
C GLU A 2 -14.79 11.12 19.22
N ARG A 3 -15.25 10.67 18.04
CA ARG A 3 -15.33 9.24 17.70
C ARG A 3 -14.00 8.48 17.81
N ARG A 4 -12.87 9.14 17.54
CA ARG A 4 -11.53 8.52 17.59
C ARG A 4 -11.01 8.41 19.02
N GLN A 5 -11.36 9.35 19.88
CA GLN A 5 -10.99 9.31 21.30
C GLN A 5 -11.76 8.18 22.03
N ASN A 6 -13.02 7.97 21.67
CA ASN A 6 -13.88 6.94 22.27
C ASN A 6 -13.47 5.49 21.95
N THR A 7 -12.59 5.26 20.98
CA THR A 7 -12.06 3.92 20.65
C THR A 7 -10.78 3.58 21.42
N GLY A 8 -10.45 4.33 22.48
CA GLY A 8 -9.25 4.09 23.29
C GLY A 8 -7.95 4.61 22.66
N TRP A 9 -8.03 5.51 21.68
CA TRP A 9 -6.84 6.04 20.99
C TRP A 9 -5.92 6.88 21.90
N ASN A 10 -6.45 7.39 23.02
CA ASN A 10 -5.69 8.12 24.04
C ASN A 10 -5.08 7.22 25.14
N VAL A 11 -5.20 5.88 25.05
CA VAL A 11 -4.74 4.95 26.11
C VAL A 11 -3.25 4.61 25.99
N VAL A 12 -2.54 5.16 25.01
CA VAL A 12 -1.10 4.91 24.83
C VAL A 12 -0.31 6.08 25.44
N ASP A 13 0.11 5.93 26.69
CA ASP A 13 1.13 6.80 27.29
C ASP A 13 2.41 6.66 26.44
N ALA A 14 2.87 7.79 25.92
CA ALA A 14 3.71 7.87 24.71
C ALA A 14 5.19 7.52 24.92
N ALA A 15 5.61 7.12 26.12
CA ALA A 15 7.03 6.92 26.44
C ALA A 15 7.51 5.47 26.34
N ASP A 16 6.70 4.46 26.69
CA ASP A 16 7.17 3.06 26.84
C ASP A 16 6.23 1.98 26.28
N SER A 17 5.17 2.37 25.58
CA SER A 17 4.23 1.40 25.03
C SER A 17 4.75 0.78 23.73
N GLN A 18 5.38 -0.40 23.82
CA GLN A 18 5.79 -1.18 22.66
C GLN A 18 4.63 -1.33 21.66
N VAL A 19 4.84 -0.92 20.39
CA VAL A 19 3.85 -1.06 19.32
C VAL A 19 3.32 -2.49 19.32
N PRO A 20 1.99 -2.72 19.39
CA PRO A 20 1.45 -4.08 19.42
C PRO A 20 1.94 -4.90 18.22
N ARG A 21 2.30 -6.17 18.45
CA ARG A 21 2.83 -7.06 17.40
C ARG A 21 1.98 -7.06 16.10
N PRO A 22 0.63 -7.08 16.13
CA PRO A 22 -0.17 -6.99 14.90
C PRO A 22 0.05 -5.69 14.12
N VAL A 23 0.25 -4.57 14.82
CA VAL A 23 0.53 -3.26 14.20
C VAL A 23 1.94 -3.24 13.62
N GLN A 24 2.93 -3.84 14.28
CA GLN A 24 4.29 -3.96 13.75
C GLN A 24 4.32 -4.78 12.45
N LEU A 25 3.65 -5.94 12.44
CA LEU A 25 3.54 -6.79 11.25
C LEU A 25 2.85 -6.03 10.11
N TRP A 26 1.71 -5.38 10.40
CA TRP A 26 1.03 -4.56 9.41
C TRP A 26 1.93 -3.44 8.87
N GLN A 27 2.62 -2.69 9.73
CA GLN A 27 3.54 -1.63 9.32
C GLN A 27 4.69 -2.16 8.46
N HIS A 28 5.21 -3.36 8.73
CA HIS A 28 6.24 -3.96 7.91
C HIS A 28 5.70 -4.34 6.52
N GLU A 29 4.61 -5.10 6.49
CA GLU A 29 4.08 -5.70 5.25
C GLU A 29 3.49 -4.67 4.29
N VAL A 30 2.87 -3.58 4.77
CA VAL A 30 2.24 -2.58 3.87
C VAL A 30 3.24 -1.79 3.02
N HIS A 31 4.52 -1.77 3.39
CA HIS A 31 5.56 -1.12 2.60
C HIS A 31 6.21 -2.07 1.59
N ILE A 32 5.95 -3.37 1.67
CA ILE A 32 6.43 -4.35 0.69
C ILE A 32 5.44 -4.35 -0.48
N LEU A 33 5.71 -3.49 -1.45
CA LEU A 33 4.94 -3.47 -2.69
C LEU A 33 5.15 -4.78 -3.45
N GLY A 34 4.05 -5.43 -3.84
CA GLY A 34 4.06 -6.67 -4.62
C GLY A 34 4.44 -6.45 -6.09
N ILE A 35 4.29 -7.51 -6.89
CA ILE A 35 4.48 -7.45 -8.34
C ILE A 35 3.24 -6.82 -8.98
N TYR A 36 3.42 -5.66 -9.60
CA TYR A 36 2.39 -4.97 -10.39
C TYR A 36 2.91 -4.67 -11.79
N ASP A 37 1.98 -4.56 -12.75
CA ASP A 37 2.33 -4.18 -14.13
C ASP A 37 2.45 -2.65 -14.32
N LEU A 38 1.90 -1.85 -13.40
CA LEU A 38 1.97 -0.40 -13.39
C LEU A 38 2.16 0.11 -11.97
N GLU A 39 3.08 1.07 -11.80
CA GLU A 39 3.25 1.85 -10.57
C GLU A 39 2.89 3.31 -10.83
N VAL A 40 2.20 3.94 -9.87
CA VAL A 40 1.85 5.36 -9.91
C VAL A 40 2.25 6.02 -8.60
N ASN A 41 3.22 6.92 -8.66
CA ASN A 41 3.73 7.61 -7.47
C ASN A 41 2.82 8.78 -7.08
N THR A 42 1.91 8.53 -6.13
CA THR A 42 0.93 9.51 -5.65
C THR A 42 1.52 10.56 -4.71
N SER A 43 2.75 10.36 -4.21
CA SER A 43 3.47 11.39 -3.45
C SER A 43 4.03 12.49 -4.34
N LEU A 44 4.26 12.20 -5.63
CA LEU A 44 4.80 13.15 -6.60
C LEU A 44 3.73 13.68 -7.57
N LEU A 45 2.74 12.86 -7.91
CA LEU A 45 1.76 13.17 -8.92
C LEU A 45 0.45 13.68 -8.30
N SER A 46 -0.13 14.71 -8.94
CA SER A 46 -1.50 15.10 -8.64
C SER A 46 -2.48 13.99 -9.07
N PRO A 47 -3.69 13.93 -8.48
CA PRO A 47 -4.69 12.94 -8.87
C PRO A 47 -4.99 12.92 -10.37
N ALA A 48 -5.08 14.09 -11.02
CA ALA A 48 -5.30 14.18 -12.46
C ALA A 48 -4.12 13.60 -13.27
N ALA A 49 -2.89 13.82 -12.82
CA ALA A 49 -1.70 13.26 -13.45
C ALA A 49 -1.65 11.72 -13.30
N CYS A 50 -1.98 11.20 -12.11
CA CYS A 50 -2.12 9.75 -11.89
C CYS A 50 -3.10 9.12 -12.88
N THR A 51 -4.30 9.70 -13.03
CA THR A 51 -5.32 9.20 -13.97
C THR A 51 -4.82 9.21 -15.40
N LYS A 52 -4.05 10.22 -15.80
CA LYS A 52 -3.45 10.28 -17.14
C LYS A 52 -2.47 9.12 -17.37
N VAL A 53 -1.61 8.82 -16.39
CA VAL A 53 -0.66 7.69 -16.44
C VAL A 53 -1.43 6.38 -16.61
N ILE A 54 -2.46 6.14 -15.78
CA ILE A 54 -3.29 4.94 -15.85
C ILE A 54 -3.95 4.81 -17.23
N ARG A 55 -4.53 5.90 -17.75
CA ARG A 55 -5.18 5.90 -19.07
C ARG A 55 -4.19 5.57 -20.19
N GLN A 56 -3.00 6.15 -20.15
CA GLN A 56 -1.96 5.90 -21.16
C GLN A 56 -1.47 4.45 -21.09
N TYR A 57 -1.32 3.90 -19.89
CA TYR A 57 -0.96 2.49 -19.70
C TYR A 57 -2.00 1.57 -20.33
N LEU A 58 -3.29 1.76 -20.01
CA LEU A 58 -4.38 0.94 -20.53
C LEU A 58 -4.51 0.98 -22.06
N ALA A 59 -4.18 2.11 -22.68
CA ALA A 59 -4.31 2.28 -24.12
C ALA A 59 -3.14 1.68 -24.92
N ASN A 60 -1.93 1.66 -24.33
CA ASN A 60 -0.70 1.44 -25.10
C ASN A 60 0.18 0.28 -24.59
N SER A 61 -0.12 -0.30 -23.43
CA SER A 61 0.75 -1.30 -22.82
C SER A 61 0.41 -2.72 -23.30
N PRO A 62 1.39 -3.65 -23.25
CA PRO A 62 1.13 -5.07 -23.45
C PRO A 62 0.09 -5.62 -22.46
N ALA A 63 -0.41 -6.82 -22.75
CA ALA A 63 -1.29 -7.52 -21.82
C ALA A 63 -0.65 -7.62 -20.42
N PRO A 64 -1.39 -7.31 -19.33
CA PRO A 64 -0.89 -7.44 -17.97
C PRO A 64 -0.32 -8.83 -17.68
N SER A 65 0.80 -8.86 -16.96
CA SER A 65 1.66 -10.03 -16.74
C SER A 65 1.88 -10.37 -15.25
N ALA A 66 1.47 -9.48 -14.33
CA ALA A 66 1.78 -9.60 -12.91
C ALA A 66 1.27 -10.92 -12.32
N PHE A 67 0.07 -11.36 -12.71
CA PHE A 67 -0.47 -12.64 -12.24
C PHE A 67 0.33 -13.83 -12.74
N GLN A 68 0.77 -13.85 -13.99
CA GLN A 68 1.63 -14.92 -14.49
C GLN A 68 2.97 -14.94 -13.73
N ARG A 69 3.53 -13.76 -13.46
CA ARG A 69 4.78 -13.62 -12.70
C ARG A 69 4.62 -14.12 -11.27
N LEU A 70 3.52 -13.77 -10.61
CA LEU A 70 3.19 -14.25 -9.25
C LEU A 70 3.00 -15.76 -9.22
N ALA A 71 2.32 -16.34 -10.20
CA ALA A 71 2.12 -17.78 -10.30
C ALA A 71 3.42 -18.57 -10.57
N ALA A 72 4.42 -17.90 -11.15
CA ALA A 72 5.73 -18.49 -11.42
C ALA A 72 6.72 -18.38 -10.24
N LEU A 73 6.36 -17.66 -9.16
CA LEU A 73 7.20 -17.61 -7.98
C LEU A 73 7.19 -18.97 -7.27
N PRO A 74 8.34 -19.43 -6.75
CA PRO A 74 8.37 -20.60 -5.89
C PRO A 74 7.51 -20.35 -4.63
N PRO A 75 6.85 -21.39 -4.09
CA PRO A 75 6.16 -21.26 -2.81
C PRO A 75 7.18 -20.86 -1.73
N THR A 76 6.82 -19.84 -0.95
CA THR A 76 7.56 -19.37 0.24
C THR A 76 7.32 -20.26 1.45
#